data_AF-A0A7V7VKC1-F1
#
_entry.id   AF-A0A7V7VKC1-F1
#
_cell.length_a   1.000
_cell.length_b   1.000
_cell.length_c   1.000
_cell.angle_alpha   90.00
_cell.angle_beta   90.00
_cell.angle_gamma   90.00
#
_symmetry.space_group_name_H-M   'P 1'
#
loop_
_entity.id
_entity.type
_entity.pdbx_description
1 polymer ?
#
loop_
_entity_poly.entity_id
_entity_poly.type
_entity_poly.pdbx_seq_one_letter_code
_entity_poly.pdbx_strand_id
1 'polypeptide(L)'
;MAAEASTVRVKDGHIQEYVNGSLRRSYGSDIVDVSSDGEIVAAVTKQGRIQEYANGSLRRSYGSDIVRVRVSGGSVFGDLKNGRTAEYVNGSLRRTF
;
A
#
# COMPACT_ATOMS: atom_id res chain seq x y z
N MET A 1 12.45 23.73 7.38
CA MET A 1 11.42 23.19 6.46
C MET A 1 10.45 22.39 7.30
N ALA A 2 9.16 22.76 7.34
CA ALA A 2 8.15 21.92 7.98
C ALA A 2 7.98 20.66 7.12
N ALA A 3 8.17 19.47 7.69
CA ALA A 3 7.85 18.24 7.00
C ALA A 3 6.33 18.23 6.75
N GLU A 4 5.92 18.21 5.48
CA GLU A 4 4.50 18.10 5.15
C GLU A 4 3.99 16.74 5.64
N ALA A 5 2.99 16.75 6.51
CA ALA A 5 2.41 15.50 7.00
C ALA A 5 1.52 14.91 5.89
N SER A 6 1.98 13.83 5.27
CA SER A 6 1.21 13.04 4.32
C SER A 6 0.53 11.86 5.03
N THR A 7 -0.75 11.65 4.74
CA THR A 7 -1.51 10.49 5.23
C THR A 7 -2.31 9.87 4.11
N VAL A 8 -2.52 8.55 4.18
CA VAL A 8 -3.30 7.79 3.20
C VAL A 8 -4.43 7.06 3.88
N ARG A 9 -5.57 6.95 3.20
CA ARG A 9 -6.69 6.10 3.64
C ARG A 9 -7.44 5.53 2.44
N VAL A 10 -8.14 4.44 2.66
CA VAL A 10 -9.09 3.89 1.68
C VAL A 10 -10.45 4.56 1.86
N LYS A 11 -11.05 5.02 0.77
CA LYS A 11 -12.43 5.50 0.74
C LYS A 11 -13.07 5.13 -0.60
N ASP A 12 -14.27 4.53 -0.54
CA ASP A 12 -15.03 4.10 -1.72
C ASP A 12 -14.22 3.22 -2.70
N GLY A 13 -13.33 2.36 -2.18
CA GLY A 13 -12.48 1.49 -3.00
C GLY A 13 -11.28 2.18 -3.67
N HIS A 14 -10.99 3.43 -3.29
CA HIS A 14 -9.86 4.21 -3.81
C HIS A 14 -8.92 4.61 -2.68
N ILE A 15 -7.65 4.83 -3.01
CA ILE A 15 -6.70 5.48 -2.12
C ILE A 15 -6.99 6.98 -2.17
N GLN A 16 -6.98 7.61 -1.00
CA GLN A 16 -7.01 9.05 -0.86
C GLN A 16 -5.78 9.50 -0.09
N GLU A 17 -5.01 10.37 -0.71
CA GLU A 17 -3.78 10.93 -0.16
C GLU A 17 -4.04 12.37 0.28
N TYR A 18 -3.72 12.65 1.54
CA TYR A 18 -3.92 13.93 2.18
C TYR A 18 -2.57 14.54 2.53
N VAL A 19 -2.44 15.84 2.29
CA VAL A 19 -1.26 16.63 2.69
C VAL A 19 -1.75 17.77 3.56
N ASN A 20 -1.21 17.86 4.78
CA ASN A 20 -1.64 18.84 5.79
C ASN A 20 -3.17 18.83 5.99
N GLY A 21 -3.78 17.65 5.96
CA GLY A 21 -5.23 17.45 6.16
C GLY A 21 -6.12 17.71 4.94
N SER A 22 -5.57 18.23 3.83
CA SER A 22 -6.33 18.48 2.59
C SER A 22 -6.16 17.34 1.59
N LEU A 23 -7.25 16.91 0.95
CA LEU A 23 -7.21 15.88 -0.09
C LEU A 23 -6.37 16.39 -1.27
N ARG A 24 -5.26 15.72 -1.55
CA ARG A 24 -4.35 16.06 -2.65
C ARG A 24 -4.71 15.32 -3.92
N ARG A 25 -5.00 14.02 -3.82
CA ARG A 25 -5.32 13.15 -4.95
C ARG A 25 -6.07 11.90 -4.50
N SER A 26 -6.77 11.28 -5.44
CA SER A 26 -7.35 9.94 -5.27
C SER A 26 -6.99 9.06 -6.46
N TYR A 27 -6.63 7.82 -6.19
CA TYR A 27 -6.10 6.89 -7.20
C TYR A 27 -6.28 5.43 -6.77
N GLY A 28 -5.94 4.51 -7.68
CA GLY A 28 -6.19 3.08 -7.52
C GLY A 28 -7.67 2.74 -7.63
N SER A 29 -7.98 1.45 -7.73
CA SER A 29 -9.34 0.95 -7.84
C SER A 29 -9.48 -0.37 -7.09
N ASP A 30 -10.66 -0.62 -6.54
CA ASP A 30 -10.95 -1.82 -5.75
C ASP A 30 -9.96 -2.04 -4.60
N ILE A 31 -9.53 -0.97 -3.96
CA ILE A 31 -8.61 -1.02 -2.82
C ILE A 31 -9.38 -1.34 -1.54
N VAL A 32 -8.83 -2.24 -0.73
CA VAL A 32 -9.41 -2.66 0.56
C VAL A 32 -8.54 -2.29 1.76
N ASP A 33 -7.24 -2.11 1.56
CA ASP A 33 -6.28 -1.74 2.61
C ASP A 33 -5.13 -0.92 2.04
N VAL A 34 -4.50 -0.05 2.85
CA VAL A 34 -3.41 0.83 2.40
C VAL A 34 -2.44 1.14 3.53
N SER A 35 -1.15 1.24 3.20
CA SER A 35 -0.08 1.68 4.10
C SER A 35 0.95 2.51 3.33
N SER A 36 1.58 3.46 4.02
CA SER A 36 2.67 4.27 3.46
C SER A 36 3.70 4.58 4.53
N ASP A 37 4.97 4.65 4.15
CA ASP A 37 6.07 5.19 4.96
C ASP A 37 6.45 6.63 4.57
N GLY A 38 5.73 7.23 3.61
CA GLY A 38 6.00 8.54 3.05
C GLY A 38 6.75 8.50 1.70
N GLU A 39 7.56 7.46 1.44
CA GLU A 39 8.23 7.29 0.15
C GLU A 39 7.37 6.53 -0.87
N ILE A 40 6.75 5.44 -0.43
CA ILE A 40 5.85 4.64 -1.25
C ILE A 40 4.48 4.49 -0.60
N VAL A 41 3.47 4.19 -1.42
CA VAL A 41 2.14 3.79 -0.97
C VAL A 41 1.88 2.38 -1.45
N ALA A 42 1.71 1.44 -0.53
CA ALA A 42 1.32 0.06 -0.83
C ALA A 42 -0.15 -0.13 -0.50
N ALA A 43 -0.88 -0.79 -1.39
CA ALA A 43 -2.32 -1.02 -1.23
C ALA A 43 -2.69 -2.46 -1.61
N VAL A 44 -3.70 -3.00 -0.94
CA VAL A 44 -4.28 -4.31 -1.25
C VAL A 44 -5.53 -4.13 -2.08
N THR A 45 -5.62 -4.83 -3.21
CA THR A 45 -6.83 -4.86 -4.03
C THR A 45 -7.84 -5.90 -3.50
N LYS A 46 -9.11 -5.81 -3.88
CA LYS A 46 -10.14 -6.82 -3.58
C LYS A 46 -9.78 -8.22 -4.10
N GLN A 47 -8.91 -8.30 -5.12
CA GLN A 47 -8.40 -9.55 -5.67
C GLN A 47 -7.26 -10.15 -4.81
N GLY A 48 -6.85 -9.47 -3.75
CA GLY A 48 -5.78 -9.89 -2.86
C GLY A 48 -4.38 -9.70 -3.44
N ARG A 49 -4.19 -8.73 -4.35
CA ARG A 49 -2.88 -8.34 -4.86
C ARG A 49 -2.39 -7.08 -4.16
N ILE A 50 -1.07 -6.96 -4.01
CA ILE A 50 -0.45 -5.71 -3.61
C ILE A 50 -0.20 -4.85 -4.86
N GLN A 51 -0.42 -3.55 -4.72
CA GLN A 51 -0.06 -2.53 -5.69
C GLN A 51 0.78 -1.45 -4.99
N GLU A 52 1.95 -1.15 -5.54
CA GLU A 52 2.79 -0.04 -5.06
C GLU A 52 2.62 1.16 -5.98
N TYR A 53 2.47 2.33 -5.36
CA TYR A 53 2.33 3.61 -6.03
C TYR A 53 3.46 4.55 -5.61
N ALA A 54 3.93 5.37 -6.56
CA ALA A 54 4.71 6.57 -6.26
C ALA A 54 4.03 7.76 -6.92
N ASN A 55 3.84 8.83 -6.15
CA ASN A 55 3.15 10.03 -6.60
C ASN A 55 1.78 9.71 -7.26
N GLY A 56 1.04 8.73 -6.73
CA GLY A 56 -0.26 8.31 -7.27
C GLY A 56 -0.23 7.47 -8.55
N SER A 57 0.94 7.21 -9.13
CA SER A 57 1.09 6.33 -10.31
C SER A 57 1.45 4.91 -9.90
N LEU A 58 0.74 3.94 -10.47
CA LEU A 58 1.00 2.51 -10.23
C LEU A 58 2.39 2.14 -10.77
N ARG A 59 3.28 1.65 -9.90
CA ARG A 59 4.61 1.17 -10.27
C ARG A 59 4.63 -0.31 -10.59
N ARG A 60 3.95 -1.11 -9.77
CA ARG A 60 3.95 -2.58 -9.89
C ARG A 60 2.76 -3.20 -9.16
N SER A 61 2.43 -4.43 -9.53
CA SER A 61 1.45 -5.25 -8.84
C SER A 61 1.92 -6.70 -8.69
N TYR A 62 1.86 -7.24 -7.48
CA TYR A 62 2.42 -8.54 -7.13
C TYR A 62 1.67 -9.17 -5.96
N GLY A 63 2.08 -10.39 -5.60
CA GLY A 63 1.45 -11.17 -4.54
C GLY A 63 0.06 -11.70 -4.92
N SER A 64 -0.45 -12.57 -4.06
CA SER A 64 -1.79 -13.15 -4.15
C SER A 64 -2.29 -13.47 -2.75
N ASP A 65 -3.61 -13.50 -2.58
CA ASP A 65 -4.27 -13.81 -1.30
C ASP A 65 -3.87 -12.91 -0.13
N ILE A 66 -3.48 -11.67 -0.41
CA ILE A 66 -3.19 -10.66 0.60
C ILE A 66 -4.49 -10.03 1.08
N VAL A 67 -4.62 -9.80 2.39
CA VAL A 67 -5.79 -9.16 3.01
C VAL A 67 -5.46 -7.83 3.69
N ARG A 68 -4.19 -7.64 4.09
CA ARG A 68 -3.69 -6.40 4.71
C ARG A 68 -2.26 -6.13 4.27
N VAL A 69 -1.84 -4.88 4.31
CA VAL A 69 -0.49 -4.46 3.95
C VAL A 69 0.09 -3.50 4.98
N ARG A 70 1.39 -3.63 5.23
CA ARG A 70 2.20 -2.68 5.99
C ARG A 70 3.49 -2.38 5.25
N VAL A 71 3.93 -1.13 5.28
CA VAL A 71 5.24 -0.73 4.78
C VAL A 71 6.14 -0.34 5.96
N SER A 72 7.36 -0.86 5.98
CA SER A 72 8.35 -0.50 7.00
C SER A 72 9.77 -0.80 6.50
N GLY A 73 10.66 0.19 6.62
CA GLY A 73 12.09 0.01 6.32
C GLY A 73 12.38 -0.44 4.88
N GLY A 74 11.58 0.01 3.90
CA GLY A 74 11.73 -0.37 2.49
C GLY A 74 11.18 -1.76 2.13
N SER A 75 10.63 -2.50 3.09
CA SER A 75 9.91 -3.76 2.87
C SER A 75 8.40 -3.54 2.92
N VAL A 76 7.69 -4.34 2.12
CA VAL A 76 6.23 -4.43 2.13
C VAL A 76 5.84 -5.77 2.73
N PHE A 77 5.04 -5.75 3.78
CA PHE A 77 4.53 -6.93 4.48
C PHE A 77 3.07 -7.10 4.12
N GLY A 78 2.71 -8.25 3.57
CA GLY A 78 1.33 -8.60 3.26
C GLY A 78 0.85 -9.74 4.13
N ASP A 79 -0.22 -9.52 4.89
CA ASP A 79 -0.89 -10.59 5.63
C ASP A 79 -1.72 -11.42 4.64
N LEU A 80 -1.48 -12.72 4.61
CA LEU A 80 -2.14 -13.67 3.73
C LEU A 80 -3.45 -14.14 4.36
N LYS A 81 -4.42 -14.55 3.53
CA LYS A 81 -5.69 -15.15 3.98
C LYS A 81 -5.52 -16.36 4.90
N ASN A 82 -4.40 -17.09 4.77
CA ASN A 82 -4.08 -18.25 5.60
C ASN A 82 -3.44 -17.90 6.95
N GLY A 83 -3.35 -16.61 7.30
CA GLY A 83 -2.83 -16.13 8.59
C GLY A 83 -1.30 -15.95 8.62
N ARG A 84 -0.59 -16.26 7.54
CA ARG A 84 0.85 -16.03 7.41
C ARG A 84 1.15 -14.61 6.95
N THR A 85 2.38 -14.15 7.10
CA THR A 85 2.83 -12.84 6.58
C THR A 85 3.93 -13.03 5.56
N ALA A 86 3.76 -12.45 4.37
CA ALA A 86 4.76 -12.42 3.31
C ALA A 86 5.52 -11.08 3.32
N GLU A 87 6.84 -11.13 3.35
CA GLU A 87 7.71 -9.96 3.17
C GLU A 87 8.13 -9.87 1.70
N TYR A 88 7.92 -8.70 1.11
CA TYR A 88 8.33 -8.35 -0.24
C TYR A 88 9.35 -7.23 -0.21
N VAL A 89 10.36 -7.33 -1.06
CA VAL A 89 11.35 -6.28 -1.30
C VAL A 89 11.36 -5.97 -2.78
N ASN A 90 11.10 -4.71 -3.14
CA ASN A 90 11.04 -4.26 -4.53
C ASN A 90 10.05 -5.12 -5.37
N GLY A 91 8.93 -5.52 -4.77
CA GLY A 91 7.89 -6.37 -5.39
C GLY A 91 8.21 -7.87 -5.50
N SER A 92 9.38 -8.31 -5.07
CA SER A 92 9.77 -9.73 -5.07
C SER A 92 9.57 -10.34 -3.69
N LEU A 93 8.97 -11.53 -3.63
CA LEU A 93 8.80 -12.27 -2.38
C LEU A 93 10.18 -12.60 -1.80
N ARG A 94 10.47 -12.11 -0.59
CA ARG A 94 11.71 -12.39 0.12
C ARG A 94 11.57 -13.59 1.05
N ARG A 95 10.49 -13.64 1.84
CA ARG A 95 10.22 -14.70 2.83
C ARG A 95 8.76 -14.69 3.27
N THR A 96 8.34 -15.77 3.89
CA THR A 96 7.01 -15.90 4.48
C THR A 96 7.15 -16.50 5.88
N PHE A 97 6.47 -15.90 6.84
CA PHE A 97 6.41 -16.36 8.23
C PHE A 97 5.04 -16.99 8.43
#